data_AF-M0JMN2-F1
#
_entry.id   AF-M0JMN2-F1
#
_cell.length_a   1.000
_cell.length_b   1.000
_cell.length_c   1.000
_cell.angle_alpha   90.00
_cell.angle_beta   90.00
_cell.angle_gamma   90.00
#
_symmetry.space_group_name_H-M   'P 1'
#
loop_
_entity.id
_entity.type
_entity.pdbx_description
1 polymer ?
#
loop_
_entity_poly.entity_id
_entity_poly.type
_entity_poly.pdbx_seq_one_letter_code
_entity_poly.pdbx_strand_id
1 'polypeptide(L)'
;MTSPGGGTRFALVAGTTETASRAGISAAGADPELMSVTPAADAELVAYGSPVRTSVTPVSPSGCPTPALATRAVREVLGFDATIVDGGLAERTGAPTVSVGARPGKDIAEQDPVPTAHGAFAAARQLGQALPADELYLGETIPGGTTTALGVLRALGENGMVSSSLPENPTEQKEKLVTQGLKASSLSPGDAANEPKRAVRRMGDPVLATLAGLTAGAVESDTAVTLAGGSQCVAVAALVRHGGYEGPLGLATTSYVANDESADVRASAHRLDLDLTVTDPGFDRSDHVAMERFVAGEAKEGVGMGGALALADRAGIPMAEVRDRFATLYDDLIGDAPAATAEEGP
;
A
#
# COMPACT_ATOMS: atom_id res chain seq x y z
N MET A 1 -4.54 -2.63 38.91
CA MET A 1 -4.92 -1.78 37.77
C MET A 1 -3.93 -2.07 36.67
N THR A 2 -4.27 -2.98 35.76
CA THR A 2 -3.51 -3.27 34.55
C THR A 2 -3.65 -2.09 33.60
N SER A 3 -2.54 -1.56 33.08
CA SER A 3 -2.55 -0.46 32.11
C SER A 3 -3.42 -0.82 30.90
N PRO A 4 -4.26 0.10 30.38
CA PRO A 4 -4.94 -0.10 29.12
C PRO A 4 -3.97 0.19 27.96
N GLY A 5 -3.67 -0.84 27.15
CA GLY A 5 -3.04 -0.71 25.82
C GLY A 5 -1.51 -0.91 25.78
N GLY A 6 -0.95 -1.67 24.83
CA GLY A 6 -1.64 -2.31 23.71
C GLY A 6 -0.80 -3.34 22.96
N GLY A 7 -1.41 -4.40 22.46
CA GLY A 7 -0.71 -5.35 21.58
C GLY A 7 -0.42 -4.78 20.19
N THR A 8 -0.20 -5.67 19.23
CA THR A 8 -0.05 -5.32 17.82
C THR A 8 -1.32 -4.67 17.28
N ARG A 9 -1.16 -3.54 16.57
CA ARG A 9 -2.24 -2.93 15.78
C ARG A 9 -1.83 -2.80 14.31
N PHE A 10 -2.73 -3.20 13.43
CA PHE A 10 -2.61 -2.97 12.00
C PHE A 10 -3.32 -1.65 11.65
N ALA A 11 -2.68 -0.79 10.87
CA ALA A 11 -3.28 0.42 10.33
C ALA A 11 -3.17 0.41 8.80
N LEU A 12 -4.30 0.58 8.12
CA LEU A 12 -4.36 0.70 6.67
C LEU A 12 -4.61 2.15 6.30
N VAL A 13 -3.69 2.75 5.57
CA VAL A 13 -3.89 4.08 4.97
C VAL A 13 -4.47 3.89 3.58
N ALA A 14 -5.69 4.38 3.37
CA ALA A 14 -6.39 4.24 2.10
C ALA A 14 -6.50 5.61 1.41
N GLY A 15 -6.19 5.66 0.11
CA GLY A 15 -6.25 6.91 -0.63
C GLY A 15 -6.11 6.72 -2.13
N THR A 16 -6.29 7.81 -2.86
CA THR A 16 -6.34 7.81 -4.33
C THR A 16 -5.37 8.83 -4.92
N THR A 17 -4.93 8.57 -6.14
CA THR A 17 -4.23 9.54 -6.98
C THR A 17 -4.72 9.46 -8.42
N GLU A 18 -4.92 10.62 -9.06
CA GLU A 18 -5.22 10.69 -10.50
C GLU A 18 -4.10 10.11 -11.36
N THR A 19 -2.87 9.95 -10.83
CA THR A 19 -1.77 9.24 -11.50
C THR A 19 -2.17 7.84 -11.94
N ALA A 20 -3.05 7.17 -11.19
CA ALA A 20 -3.57 5.84 -11.52
C ALA A 20 -4.34 5.80 -12.84
N SER A 21 -4.96 6.92 -13.25
CA SER A 21 -5.78 7.01 -14.47
C SER A 21 -4.95 6.99 -15.76
N ARG A 22 -3.62 7.12 -15.65
CA ARG A 22 -2.73 7.02 -16.82
C ARG A 22 -2.67 5.58 -17.31
N ALA A 23 -3.05 5.38 -18.56
CA ALA A 23 -3.05 4.06 -19.20
C ALA A 23 -1.71 3.33 -19.01
N GLY A 24 -1.76 2.08 -18.55
CA GLY A 24 -0.57 1.24 -18.35
C GLY A 24 0.23 1.52 -17.08
N ILE A 25 -0.19 2.43 -16.19
CA ILE A 25 0.53 2.69 -14.92
C ILE A 25 0.10 1.76 -13.78
N SER A 26 -1.17 1.37 -13.73
CA SER A 26 -1.75 0.61 -12.62
C SER A 26 -2.69 -0.49 -13.12
N ALA A 27 -2.78 -1.59 -12.38
CA ALA A 27 -3.77 -2.66 -12.55
C ALA A 27 -4.64 -2.88 -11.30
N ALA A 28 -4.56 -1.98 -10.31
CA ALA A 28 -5.36 -2.04 -9.09
C ALA A 28 -6.80 -1.56 -9.34
N GLY A 29 -7.57 -2.38 -10.06
CA GLY A 29 -8.92 -2.13 -10.56
C GLY A 29 -9.06 -2.51 -12.04
N ALA A 30 -10.23 -3.02 -12.44
CA ALA A 30 -10.47 -3.52 -13.79
C ALA A 30 -10.54 -2.42 -14.86
N ASP A 31 -10.89 -1.19 -14.47
CA ASP A 31 -10.91 -0.01 -15.32
C ASP A 31 -10.59 1.26 -14.50
N PRO A 32 -10.35 2.42 -15.14
CA PRO A 32 -10.03 3.67 -14.44
C PRO A 32 -11.10 4.16 -13.45
N GLU A 33 -12.38 3.86 -13.68
CA GLU A 33 -13.47 4.26 -12.77
C GLU A 33 -13.44 3.40 -11.50
N LEU A 34 -13.14 2.11 -11.62
CA LEU A 34 -13.01 1.19 -10.49
C LEU A 34 -11.71 1.41 -9.69
N MET A 35 -10.69 2.03 -10.26
CA MET A 35 -9.47 2.39 -9.51
C MET A 35 -9.75 3.41 -8.40
N SER A 36 -10.68 4.35 -8.59
CA SER A 36 -11.04 5.33 -7.54
C SER A 36 -11.84 4.69 -6.40
N VAL A 37 -12.55 3.60 -6.68
CA VAL A 37 -13.35 2.81 -5.73
C VAL A 37 -12.47 1.83 -4.94
N THR A 38 -11.41 1.31 -5.55
CA THR A 38 -10.58 0.21 -5.00
C THR A 38 -10.13 0.45 -3.55
N PRO A 39 -9.53 1.60 -3.18
CA PRO A 39 -9.13 1.86 -1.80
C PRO A 39 -10.30 1.84 -0.78
N ALA A 40 -11.47 2.34 -1.18
CA ALA A 40 -12.65 2.34 -0.33
C ALA A 40 -13.21 0.93 -0.11
N ALA A 41 -13.16 0.10 -1.16
CA ALA A 41 -13.58 -1.30 -1.11
C ALA A 41 -12.59 -2.17 -0.33
N ASP A 42 -11.28 -1.97 -0.52
CA ASP A 42 -10.23 -2.64 0.26
C ASP A 42 -10.40 -2.36 1.77
N ALA A 43 -10.72 -1.12 2.14
CA ALA A 43 -11.02 -0.76 3.53
C ALA A 43 -12.24 -1.51 4.09
N GLU A 44 -13.30 -1.67 3.29
CA GLU A 44 -14.49 -2.44 3.67
C GLU A 44 -14.19 -3.93 3.80
N LEU A 45 -13.40 -4.50 2.88
CA LEU A 45 -12.97 -5.88 2.94
C LEU A 45 -12.14 -6.16 4.19
N VAL A 46 -11.16 -5.33 4.51
CA VAL A 46 -10.38 -5.49 5.74
C VAL A 46 -11.26 -5.37 6.98
N ALA A 47 -12.16 -4.39 7.03
CA ALA A 47 -13.02 -4.13 8.18
C ALA A 47 -14.10 -5.21 8.38
N TYR A 48 -14.82 -5.59 7.32
CA TYR A 48 -16.06 -6.35 7.39
C TYR A 48 -15.99 -7.71 6.70
N GLY A 49 -15.02 -7.93 5.81
CA GLY A 49 -14.92 -9.15 5.01
C GLY A 49 -15.74 -9.13 3.74
N SER A 50 -16.46 -8.04 3.47
CA SER A 50 -17.21 -7.83 2.22
C SER A 50 -17.34 -6.33 1.92
N PRO A 51 -17.56 -5.93 0.66
CA PRO A 51 -18.10 -4.62 0.34
C PRO A 51 -19.45 -4.43 1.06
N VAL A 52 -19.68 -3.23 1.59
CA VAL A 52 -20.94 -2.85 2.29
C VAL A 52 -21.54 -1.59 1.67
N ARG A 53 -20.69 -0.63 1.31
CA ARG A 53 -21.11 0.61 0.65
C ARG A 53 -20.60 0.66 -0.78
N THR A 54 -19.39 0.16 -1.01
CA THR A 54 -18.92 -0.11 -2.38
C THR A 54 -19.68 -1.31 -2.96
N SER A 55 -19.86 -1.32 -4.28
CA SER A 55 -20.73 -2.30 -4.96
C SER A 55 -20.00 -3.56 -5.43
N VAL A 56 -18.67 -3.56 -5.43
CA VAL A 56 -17.86 -4.64 -6.03
C VAL A 56 -16.59 -4.90 -5.22
N THR A 57 -16.16 -6.16 -5.21
CA THR A 57 -14.83 -6.55 -4.75
C THR A 57 -13.82 -6.21 -5.85
N PRO A 58 -12.74 -5.47 -5.56
CA PRO A 58 -11.78 -5.11 -6.60
C PRO A 58 -11.08 -6.33 -7.18
N VAL A 59 -11.09 -6.39 -8.51
CA VAL A 59 -10.32 -7.33 -9.32
C VAL A 59 -9.56 -6.55 -10.37
N SER A 60 -8.38 -7.03 -10.75
CA SER A 60 -7.65 -6.50 -11.90
C SER A 60 -8.36 -6.88 -13.22
N PRO A 61 -7.96 -6.30 -14.37
CA PRO A 61 -8.56 -6.63 -15.66
C PRO A 61 -8.44 -8.13 -16.05
N SER A 62 -7.44 -8.83 -15.51
CA SER A 62 -7.23 -10.28 -15.74
C SER A 62 -8.08 -11.17 -14.82
N GLY A 63 -8.77 -10.58 -13.83
CA GLY A 63 -9.49 -11.29 -12.77
C GLY A 63 -8.67 -11.57 -11.51
N CYS A 64 -7.42 -11.12 -11.40
CA CYS A 64 -6.67 -11.23 -10.13
C CYS A 64 -7.41 -10.47 -9.00
N PRO A 65 -7.77 -11.11 -7.87
CA PRO A 65 -8.46 -10.43 -6.79
C PRO A 65 -7.51 -9.51 -6.01
N THR A 66 -8.08 -8.54 -5.29
CA THR A 66 -7.32 -7.64 -4.43
C THR A 66 -6.53 -8.38 -3.34
N PRO A 67 -5.30 -7.94 -3.01
CA PRO A 67 -4.56 -8.36 -1.82
C PRO A 67 -5.33 -8.17 -0.50
N ALA A 68 -6.37 -7.31 -0.46
CA ALA A 68 -7.22 -7.15 0.71
C ALA A 68 -7.83 -8.47 1.19
N LEU A 69 -8.10 -9.42 0.28
CA LEU A 69 -8.59 -10.74 0.66
C LEU A 69 -7.57 -11.52 1.49
N ALA A 70 -6.27 -11.39 1.20
CA ALA A 70 -5.22 -12.05 1.97
C ALA A 70 -5.05 -11.39 3.33
N THR A 71 -5.02 -10.06 3.39
CA THR A 71 -5.03 -9.32 4.66
C THR A 71 -6.25 -9.67 5.51
N ARG A 72 -7.42 -9.79 4.90
CA ARG A 72 -8.66 -10.19 5.57
C ARG A 72 -8.61 -11.65 6.06
N ALA A 73 -8.11 -12.57 5.25
CA ALA A 73 -7.97 -13.98 5.62
C ALA A 73 -7.10 -14.11 6.88
N VAL A 74 -5.94 -13.46 6.91
CA VAL A 74 -5.08 -13.40 8.11
C VAL A 74 -5.85 -12.80 9.28
N ARG A 75 -6.57 -11.69 9.08
CA ARG A 75 -7.32 -11.03 10.16
C ARG A 75 -8.37 -11.96 10.76
N GLU A 76 -9.06 -12.78 9.98
CA GLU A 76 -10.07 -13.72 10.50
C GLU A 76 -9.46 -14.90 11.23
N VAL A 77 -8.29 -15.38 10.81
CA VAL A 77 -7.59 -16.50 11.46
C VAL A 77 -6.87 -16.03 12.75
N LEU A 78 -6.21 -14.87 12.72
CA LEU A 78 -5.40 -14.37 13.83
C LEU A 78 -6.17 -13.43 14.78
N GLY A 79 -7.14 -12.67 14.27
CA GLY A 79 -7.95 -11.74 15.08
C GLY A 79 -7.27 -10.42 15.43
N PHE A 80 -6.43 -9.84 14.54
CA PHE A 80 -5.76 -8.57 14.83
C PHE A 80 -6.69 -7.33 14.72
N ASP A 81 -6.41 -6.32 15.52
CA ASP A 81 -7.06 -5.00 15.47
C ASP A 81 -6.62 -4.22 14.23
N ALA A 82 -7.59 -3.72 13.46
CA ALA A 82 -7.35 -2.90 12.26
C ALA A 82 -7.93 -1.50 12.44
N THR A 83 -7.13 -0.47 12.12
CA THR A 83 -7.57 0.93 12.03
C THR A 83 -7.44 1.40 10.59
N ILE A 84 -8.52 1.92 10.01
CA ILE A 84 -8.46 2.51 8.68
C ILE A 84 -8.22 4.02 8.82
N VAL A 85 -7.23 4.54 8.09
CA VAL A 85 -6.93 5.97 8.02
C VAL A 85 -7.28 6.47 6.63
N ASP A 86 -8.15 7.48 6.56
CA ASP A 86 -8.48 8.16 5.31
C ASP A 86 -7.31 9.09 4.93
N GLY A 87 -6.47 8.56 4.06
CA GLY A 87 -5.31 9.22 3.47
C GLY A 87 -5.64 9.94 2.16
N GLY A 88 -6.92 10.25 1.88
CA GLY A 88 -7.34 10.93 0.66
C GLY A 88 -8.15 10.03 -0.27
N LEU A 89 -9.20 9.41 0.25
CA LEU A 89 -10.17 8.64 -0.53
C LEU A 89 -10.97 9.56 -1.47
N ALA A 90 -11.12 9.16 -2.75
CA ALA A 90 -12.04 9.81 -3.68
C ALA A 90 -13.48 9.38 -3.41
N GLU A 91 -13.67 8.06 -3.25
CA GLU A 91 -14.95 7.46 -2.93
C GLU A 91 -15.14 7.23 -1.43
N ARG A 92 -16.36 7.40 -0.95
CA ARG A 92 -16.66 7.16 0.46
C ARG A 92 -16.69 5.66 0.75
N THR A 93 -15.98 5.25 1.78
CA THR A 93 -16.05 3.90 2.35
C THR A 93 -17.16 3.78 3.41
N GLY A 94 -17.68 2.57 3.60
CA GLY A 94 -18.51 2.18 4.72
C GLY A 94 -17.71 1.82 5.97
N ALA A 95 -16.40 1.56 5.83
CA ALA A 95 -15.52 1.25 6.96
C ALA A 95 -15.34 2.47 7.88
N PRO A 96 -15.16 2.28 9.20
CA PRO A 96 -14.84 3.37 10.11
C PRO A 96 -13.42 3.87 9.83
N THR A 97 -13.29 5.16 9.53
CA THR A 97 -12.01 5.79 9.20
C THR A 97 -11.63 6.88 10.19
N VAL A 98 -10.32 7.03 10.45
CA VAL A 98 -9.74 8.23 11.05
C VAL A 98 -9.28 9.15 9.93
N SER A 99 -9.80 10.38 9.88
CA SER A 99 -9.35 11.37 8.89
C SER A 99 -8.14 12.14 9.37
N VAL A 100 -7.17 12.38 8.48
CA VAL A 100 -6.02 13.27 8.70
C VAL A 100 -6.10 14.54 7.84
N GLY A 101 -7.27 14.83 7.27
CA GLY A 101 -7.49 16.00 6.40
C GLY A 101 -6.78 15.91 5.04
N ALA A 102 -6.31 14.72 4.65
CA ALA A 102 -5.81 14.45 3.32
C ALA A 102 -6.93 14.57 2.27
N ARG A 103 -6.54 14.91 1.04
CA ARG A 103 -7.43 14.92 -0.13
C ARG A 103 -6.84 13.99 -1.20
N PRO A 104 -7.66 13.47 -2.13
CA PRO A 104 -7.16 12.75 -3.30
C PRO A 104 -5.98 13.46 -3.96
N GLY A 105 -4.94 12.69 -4.27
CA GLY A 105 -3.78 13.19 -4.98
C GLY A 105 -4.13 13.45 -6.44
N LYS A 106 -3.51 14.46 -7.03
CA LYS A 106 -3.61 14.69 -8.47
C LYS A 106 -2.57 13.86 -9.23
N ASP A 107 -2.52 14.06 -10.53
CA ASP A 107 -1.51 13.49 -11.40
C ASP A 107 -0.12 13.99 -11.01
N ILE A 108 0.82 13.06 -10.79
CA ILE A 108 2.22 13.34 -10.43
C ILE A 108 2.93 14.27 -11.44
N ALA A 109 2.44 14.37 -12.68
CA ALA A 109 2.96 15.30 -13.68
C ALA A 109 2.54 16.76 -13.47
N GLU A 110 1.61 17.03 -12.56
CA GLU A 110 1.25 18.41 -12.18
C GLU A 110 2.31 19.06 -11.28
N GLN A 111 2.26 20.40 -11.19
CA GLN A 111 3.19 21.17 -10.36
C GLN A 111 3.01 20.93 -8.84
N ASP A 112 1.79 20.63 -8.38
CA ASP A 112 1.47 20.47 -6.95
C ASP A 112 0.47 19.32 -6.75
N PRO A 113 0.90 18.05 -6.93
CA PRO A 113 -0.01 16.91 -6.93
C PRO A 113 -0.61 16.60 -5.55
N VAL A 114 0.06 16.96 -4.46
CA VAL A 114 -0.40 16.68 -3.09
C VAL A 114 -0.40 17.93 -2.22
N PRO A 115 -1.29 18.91 -2.49
CA PRO A 115 -1.28 20.20 -1.79
C PRO A 115 -1.53 20.06 -0.28
N THR A 116 -2.22 19.00 0.15
CA THR A 116 -2.48 18.71 1.57
C THR A 116 -1.36 17.96 2.29
N ALA A 117 -0.28 17.57 1.60
CA ALA A 117 0.78 16.70 2.13
C ALA A 117 1.31 17.13 3.50
N HIS A 118 1.62 18.42 3.68
CA HIS A 118 2.18 18.93 4.94
C HIS A 118 1.18 18.81 6.10
N GLY A 119 -0.10 19.12 5.84
CA GLY A 119 -1.16 19.04 6.85
C GLY A 119 -1.49 17.58 7.20
N ALA A 120 -1.62 16.73 6.18
CA ALA A 120 -1.84 15.30 6.34
C ALA A 120 -0.70 14.64 7.13
N PHE A 121 0.56 14.93 6.79
CA PHE A 121 1.72 14.45 7.55
C PHE A 121 1.65 14.88 9.02
N ALA A 122 1.37 16.16 9.29
CA ALA A 122 1.33 16.68 10.66
C ALA A 122 0.21 16.04 11.50
N ALA A 123 -0.99 15.89 10.93
CA ALA A 123 -2.12 15.24 11.59
C ALA A 123 -1.87 13.74 11.79
N ALA A 124 -1.32 13.07 10.78
CA ALA A 124 -0.94 11.66 10.85
C ALA A 124 0.16 11.40 11.88
N ARG A 125 1.12 12.32 12.04
CA ARG A 125 2.13 12.25 13.10
C ARG A 125 1.52 12.34 14.49
N GLN A 126 0.57 13.24 14.72
CA GLN A 126 -0.16 13.29 15.99
C GLN A 126 -0.95 12.01 16.25
N LEU A 127 -1.57 11.44 15.20
CA LEU A 127 -2.25 10.15 15.30
C LEU A 127 -1.27 9.02 15.65
N GLY A 128 -0.11 8.95 15.00
CA GLY A 128 0.91 7.94 15.27
C GLY A 128 1.40 7.95 16.73
N GLN A 129 1.53 9.15 17.32
CA GLN A 129 1.87 9.30 18.74
C GLN A 129 0.74 8.88 19.70
N ALA A 130 -0.52 9.01 19.26
CA ALA A 130 -1.70 8.81 20.09
C ALA A 130 -2.31 7.41 19.99
N LEU A 131 -1.92 6.61 18.99
CA LEU A 131 -2.44 5.25 18.79
C LEU A 131 -1.95 4.33 19.92
N PRO A 132 -2.84 3.74 20.73
CA PRO A 132 -2.41 2.88 21.84
C PRO A 132 -2.00 1.49 21.34
N ALA A 133 -0.70 1.30 21.07
CA ALA A 133 -0.12 0.03 20.62
C ALA A 133 1.36 -0.06 21.03
N ASP A 134 1.83 -1.26 21.36
CA ASP A 134 3.25 -1.55 21.55
C ASP A 134 3.95 -1.66 20.18
N GLU A 135 3.21 -2.05 19.15
CA GLU A 135 3.71 -2.25 17.79
C GLU A 135 2.64 -1.92 16.74
N LEU A 136 3.06 -1.23 15.67
CA LEU A 136 2.23 -0.85 14.54
C LEU A 136 2.70 -1.54 13.25
N TYR A 137 1.74 -2.14 12.54
CA TYR A 137 1.92 -2.58 11.15
C TYR A 137 1.19 -1.60 10.23
N LEU A 138 1.93 -0.87 9.41
CA LEU A 138 1.41 0.23 8.61
C LEU A 138 1.35 -0.16 7.13
N GLY A 139 0.15 -0.47 6.64
CA GLY A 139 -0.11 -0.82 5.24
C GLY A 139 -0.75 0.31 4.43
N GLU A 140 -0.77 0.14 3.12
CA GLU A 140 -1.40 1.07 2.17
C GLU A 140 -2.34 0.39 1.18
N THR A 141 -3.32 1.15 0.70
CA THR A 141 -3.99 0.87 -0.57
C THR A 141 -4.07 2.17 -1.38
N ILE A 142 -3.28 2.24 -2.44
CA ILE A 142 -3.34 3.33 -3.42
C ILE A 142 -2.95 2.86 -4.84
N PRO A 143 -3.91 2.73 -5.77
CA PRO A 143 -3.64 2.58 -7.19
C PRO A 143 -2.68 3.67 -7.69
N GLY A 144 -1.70 3.29 -8.51
CA GLY A 144 -0.65 4.21 -8.98
C GLY A 144 0.48 4.49 -7.98
N GLY A 145 0.39 4.00 -6.74
CA GLY A 145 1.33 4.27 -5.64
C GLY A 145 2.78 3.91 -5.92
N THR A 146 3.05 2.89 -6.74
CA THR A 146 4.43 2.54 -7.14
C THR A 146 5.10 3.67 -7.93
N THR A 147 4.34 4.43 -8.72
CA THR A 147 4.90 5.50 -9.56
C THR A 147 5.17 6.77 -8.76
N THR A 148 4.29 7.10 -7.82
CA THR A 148 4.50 8.20 -6.86
C THR A 148 5.60 7.86 -5.86
N ALA A 149 5.74 6.59 -5.46
CA ALA A 149 6.90 6.13 -4.69
C ALA A 149 8.23 6.35 -5.45
N LEU A 150 8.28 6.00 -6.75
CA LEU A 150 9.44 6.28 -7.60
C LEU A 150 9.74 7.78 -7.67
N GLY A 151 8.71 8.61 -7.85
CA GLY A 151 8.84 10.06 -7.88
C GLY A 151 9.44 10.63 -6.60
N VAL A 152 8.96 10.20 -5.44
CA VAL A 152 9.48 10.58 -4.13
C VAL A 152 10.94 10.17 -3.97
N LEU A 153 11.28 8.91 -4.29
CA LEU A 153 12.66 8.43 -4.22
C LEU A 153 13.59 9.28 -5.08
N ARG A 154 13.22 9.58 -6.33
CA ARG A 154 14.01 10.47 -7.20
C ARG A 154 14.14 11.88 -6.64
N ALA A 155 13.06 12.47 -6.12
CA ALA A 155 13.10 13.81 -5.52
C ALA A 155 14.02 13.89 -4.29
N LEU A 156 14.09 12.82 -3.50
CA LEU A 156 14.98 12.69 -2.34
C LEU A 156 16.44 12.38 -2.73
N GLY A 157 16.69 11.95 -3.96
CA GLY A 157 18.02 11.56 -4.43
C GLY A 157 18.33 10.07 -4.23
N GLU A 158 17.30 9.26 -3.97
CA GLU A 158 17.42 7.83 -3.78
C GLU A 158 17.39 7.06 -5.11
N ASN A 159 18.35 6.13 -5.25
CA ASN A 159 18.46 5.22 -6.40
C ASN A 159 17.60 3.96 -6.23
N GLY A 160 16.49 4.04 -5.48
CA GLY A 160 15.57 2.91 -5.33
C GLY A 160 14.75 2.69 -6.61
N MET A 161 14.45 1.43 -6.93
CA MET A 161 13.49 1.08 -7.98
C MET A 161 12.17 0.61 -7.34
N VAL A 162 11.14 0.41 -8.16
CA VAL A 162 9.79 0.10 -7.69
C VAL A 162 9.20 -1.09 -8.43
N SER A 163 8.40 -1.90 -7.73
CA SER A 163 7.64 -3.01 -8.32
C SER A 163 6.40 -2.49 -9.09
N SER A 164 5.52 -3.41 -9.49
CA SER A 164 4.26 -3.14 -10.18
C SER A 164 3.19 -4.16 -9.81
N SER A 165 1.94 -3.72 -9.79
CA SER A 165 0.77 -4.61 -9.70
C SER A 165 0.51 -5.38 -11.00
N LEU A 166 1.16 -4.98 -12.10
CA LEU A 166 1.13 -5.68 -13.39
C LEU A 166 2.14 -6.84 -13.41
N PRO A 167 1.91 -7.91 -14.21
CA PRO A 167 2.91 -8.96 -14.40
C PRO A 167 4.26 -8.39 -14.85
N GLU A 168 4.24 -7.58 -15.90
CA GLU A 168 5.41 -6.86 -16.41
C GLU A 168 5.41 -5.43 -15.87
N ASN A 169 6.56 -5.01 -15.34
CA ASN A 169 6.71 -3.67 -14.76
C ASN A 169 7.00 -2.63 -15.86
N PRO A 170 6.15 -1.59 -16.05
CA PRO A 170 6.35 -0.57 -17.07
C PRO A 170 7.35 0.50 -16.61
N THR A 171 8.58 0.08 -16.29
CA THR A 171 9.62 0.93 -15.67
C THR A 171 9.95 2.17 -16.49
N GLU A 172 10.12 2.03 -17.81
CA GLU A 172 10.38 3.17 -18.69
C GLU A 172 9.26 4.22 -18.67
N GLN A 173 8.01 3.77 -18.62
CA GLN A 173 6.86 4.67 -18.60
C GLN A 173 6.78 5.43 -17.28
N LYS A 174 7.02 4.74 -16.16
CA LYS A 174 7.11 5.34 -14.83
C LYS A 174 8.24 6.38 -14.76
N GLU A 175 9.43 6.06 -15.26
CA GLU A 175 10.57 6.99 -15.29
C GLU A 175 10.30 8.24 -16.16
N LYS A 176 9.71 8.06 -17.35
CA LYS A 176 9.30 9.19 -18.20
C LYS A 176 8.32 10.10 -17.48
N LEU A 177 7.33 9.52 -16.79
CA LEU A 177 6.33 10.27 -16.03
C LEU A 177 6.94 11.00 -14.83
N VAL A 178 7.80 10.34 -14.06
CA VAL A 178 8.52 10.95 -12.94
C VAL A 178 9.40 12.11 -13.41
N THR A 179 10.08 11.95 -14.55
CA THR A 179 10.88 13.03 -15.17
C THR A 179 10.01 14.24 -15.53
N GLN A 180 8.79 14.00 -16.05
CA GLN A 180 7.84 15.06 -16.35
C GLN A 180 7.37 15.78 -15.08
N GLY A 181 7.01 15.05 -14.03
CA GLY A 181 6.60 15.61 -12.74
C GLY A 181 7.69 16.44 -12.06
N LEU A 182 8.93 15.95 -12.05
CA LEU A 182 10.09 16.68 -11.53
C LEU A 182 10.25 18.02 -12.26
N LYS A 183 10.19 18.00 -13.60
CA LYS A 183 10.26 19.22 -14.41
C LYS A 183 9.10 20.18 -14.12
N ALA A 184 7.87 19.68 -14.02
CA ALA A 184 6.69 20.51 -13.72
C ALA A 184 6.79 21.17 -12.32
N SER A 185 7.40 20.45 -11.37
CA SER A 185 7.68 20.92 -10.02
C SER A 185 8.94 21.79 -9.90
N SER A 186 9.65 22.04 -11.01
CA SER A 186 10.95 22.74 -11.04
C SER A 186 11.98 22.08 -10.11
N LEU A 187 12.02 20.74 -10.11
CA LEU A 187 12.94 19.90 -9.37
C LEU A 187 13.84 19.11 -10.33
N SER A 188 15.08 18.90 -9.90
CA SER A 188 15.97 17.85 -10.35
C SER A 188 15.98 16.71 -9.32
N PRO A 189 16.39 15.48 -9.70
CA PRO A 189 16.60 14.42 -8.73
C PRO A 189 17.53 14.86 -7.59
N GLY A 190 17.15 14.60 -6.35
CA GLY A 190 17.89 15.02 -5.15
C GLY A 190 17.66 16.45 -4.67
N ASP A 191 16.96 17.31 -5.42
CA ASP A 191 16.73 18.71 -5.01
C ASP A 191 15.91 18.84 -3.73
N ALA A 192 15.17 17.81 -3.34
CA ALA A 192 14.40 17.75 -2.10
C ALA A 192 15.02 16.81 -1.04
N ALA A 193 16.32 16.50 -1.16
CA ALA A 193 17.05 15.77 -0.13
C ALA A 193 16.90 16.48 1.23
N ASN A 194 16.55 15.71 2.26
CA ASN A 194 16.27 16.20 3.62
C ASN A 194 15.07 17.16 3.74
N GLU A 195 14.26 17.25 2.68
CA GLU A 195 12.99 17.98 2.67
C GLU A 195 11.82 17.03 2.36
N PRO A 196 11.55 16.00 3.19
CA PRO A 196 10.60 14.94 2.84
C PRO A 196 9.18 15.45 2.59
N LYS A 197 8.74 16.49 3.32
CA LYS A 197 7.44 17.13 3.10
C LYS A 197 7.34 17.82 1.73
N ARG A 198 8.45 18.40 1.25
CA ARG A 198 8.53 18.97 -0.10
C ARG A 198 8.55 17.87 -1.16
N ALA A 199 9.33 16.81 -0.94
CA ALA A 199 9.40 15.66 -1.85
C ALA A 199 8.02 15.03 -2.07
N VAL A 200 7.32 14.67 -0.98
CA VAL A 200 6.00 14.03 -1.07
C VAL A 200 4.92 14.98 -1.61
N ARG A 201 4.98 16.27 -1.31
CA ARG A 201 4.07 17.27 -1.88
C ARG A 201 4.15 17.35 -3.40
N ARG A 202 5.38 17.29 -3.93
CA ARG A 202 5.70 17.55 -5.33
C ARG A 202 5.72 16.30 -6.21
N MET A 203 6.05 15.15 -5.63
CA MET A 203 6.29 13.92 -6.39
C MET A 203 5.65 12.68 -5.77
N GLY A 204 4.86 12.83 -4.70
CA GLY A 204 4.22 11.71 -4.00
C GLY A 204 2.73 11.64 -4.23
N ASP A 205 2.08 11.02 -3.24
CA ASP A 205 0.64 10.88 -3.12
C ASP A 205 0.25 11.12 -1.64
N PRO A 206 -1.05 11.29 -1.33
CA PRO A 206 -1.46 11.59 0.04
C PRO A 206 -1.34 10.39 1.00
N VAL A 207 -1.22 9.16 0.49
CA VAL A 207 -0.99 7.95 1.31
C VAL A 207 0.46 7.91 1.81
N LEU A 208 1.45 8.19 0.95
CA LEU A 208 2.85 8.33 1.36
C LEU A 208 3.02 9.44 2.40
N ALA A 209 2.34 10.58 2.25
CA ALA A 209 2.40 11.68 3.21
C ALA A 209 1.84 11.28 4.58
N THR A 210 0.69 10.59 4.57
CA THR A 210 0.04 10.08 5.77
C THR A 210 0.87 8.98 6.46
N LEU A 211 1.36 7.99 5.71
CA LEU A 211 2.20 6.91 6.24
C LEU A 211 3.51 7.43 6.84
N ALA A 212 4.18 8.37 6.16
CA ALA A 212 5.39 8.98 6.70
C ALA A 212 5.10 9.73 8.01
N GLY A 213 3.95 10.41 8.10
CA GLY A 213 3.51 11.06 9.33
C GLY A 213 3.26 10.06 10.45
N LEU A 214 2.45 9.03 10.21
CA LEU A 214 2.17 7.96 11.18
C LEU A 214 3.45 7.31 11.69
N THR A 215 4.35 6.95 10.78
CA THR A 215 5.65 6.33 11.10
C THR A 215 6.48 7.24 11.97
N ALA A 216 6.62 8.52 11.60
CA ALA A 216 7.35 9.50 12.39
C ALA A 216 6.77 9.65 13.80
N GLY A 217 5.44 9.71 13.93
CA GLY A 217 4.79 9.83 15.24
C GLY A 217 4.98 8.63 16.14
N ALA A 218 4.93 7.42 15.57
CA ALA A 218 5.17 6.18 16.28
C ALA A 218 6.62 6.05 16.73
N VAL A 219 7.59 6.35 15.85
CA VAL A 219 9.02 6.36 16.17
C VAL A 219 9.34 7.34 17.30
N GLU A 220 8.77 8.55 17.27
CA GLU A 220 8.96 9.54 18.34
C GLU A 220 8.38 9.12 19.70
N SER A 221 7.45 8.16 19.70
CA SER A 221 6.81 7.63 20.90
C SER A 221 7.38 6.27 21.32
N ASP A 222 8.51 5.86 20.71
CA ASP A 222 9.15 4.56 20.92
C ASP A 222 8.24 3.34 20.63
N THR A 223 7.20 3.53 19.81
CA THR A 223 6.34 2.43 19.33
C THR A 223 7.06 1.69 18.20
N ALA A 224 7.15 0.36 18.29
CA ALA A 224 7.75 -0.44 17.22
C ALA A 224 6.95 -0.30 15.92
N VAL A 225 7.61 -0.09 14.79
CA VAL A 225 6.94 0.09 13.49
C VAL A 225 7.43 -0.92 12.47
N THR A 226 6.50 -1.60 11.84
CA THR A 226 6.71 -2.38 10.61
C THR A 226 5.91 -1.76 9.48
N LEU A 227 6.59 -1.32 8.42
CA LEU A 227 5.95 -0.90 7.19
C LEU A 227 5.52 -2.16 6.42
N ALA A 228 4.21 -2.33 6.22
CA ALA A 228 3.61 -3.51 5.62
C ALA A 228 3.31 -3.25 4.14
N GLY A 229 4.26 -3.54 3.26
CA GLY A 229 4.12 -3.32 1.83
C GLY A 229 5.44 -3.37 1.09
N GLY A 230 5.40 -3.04 -0.20
CA GLY A 230 6.55 -3.12 -1.09
C GLY A 230 7.29 -1.80 -1.26
N SER A 231 7.52 -1.40 -2.50
CA SER A 231 8.30 -0.22 -2.86
C SER A 231 7.71 1.10 -2.33
N GLN A 232 6.40 1.18 -2.14
CA GLN A 232 5.74 2.31 -1.48
C GLN A 232 6.25 2.49 -0.05
N CYS A 233 6.36 1.40 0.71
CA CYS A 233 6.89 1.42 2.08
C CYS A 233 8.39 1.75 2.12
N VAL A 234 9.15 1.38 1.11
CA VAL A 234 10.55 1.85 0.94
C VAL A 234 10.60 3.37 0.78
N ALA A 235 9.70 3.96 -0.03
CA ALA A 235 9.61 5.42 -0.16
C ALA A 235 9.19 6.10 1.15
N VAL A 236 8.30 5.50 1.93
CA VAL A 236 7.95 5.97 3.28
C VAL A 236 9.17 5.96 4.20
N ALA A 237 9.94 4.87 4.23
CA ALA A 237 11.17 4.79 4.99
C ALA A 237 12.16 5.90 4.58
N ALA A 238 12.36 6.12 3.28
CA ALA A 238 13.21 7.21 2.79
C ALA A 238 12.71 8.59 3.27
N LEU A 239 11.40 8.87 3.20
CA LEU A 239 10.81 10.11 3.72
C LEU A 239 11.09 10.30 5.22
N VAL A 240 10.99 9.22 6.01
CA VAL A 240 11.22 9.22 7.46
C VAL A 240 12.71 9.47 7.76
N ARG A 241 13.63 8.78 7.10
CA ARG A 241 15.09 8.99 7.25
C ARG A 241 15.52 10.40 6.85
N HIS A 242 15.07 10.91 5.69
CA HIS A 242 15.32 12.29 5.29
C HIS A 242 14.65 13.33 6.20
N GLY A 243 13.66 12.92 7.00
CA GLY A 243 13.05 13.75 8.04
C GLY A 243 13.86 13.83 9.34
N GLY A 244 14.94 13.05 9.46
CA GLY A 244 15.74 12.95 10.68
C GLY A 244 15.10 12.09 11.77
N TYR A 245 14.15 11.22 11.39
CA TYR A 245 13.53 10.28 12.31
C TYR A 245 14.39 9.00 12.36
N GLU A 246 15.19 8.92 13.42
CA GLU A 246 16.09 7.80 13.68
C GLU A 246 15.39 6.73 14.53
N GLY A 247 15.80 5.47 14.36
CA GLY A 247 15.24 4.34 15.10
C GLY A 247 15.02 3.11 14.22
N PRO A 248 14.85 1.92 14.83
CA PRO A 248 14.61 0.69 14.09
C PRO A 248 13.28 0.78 13.33
N LEU A 249 13.29 0.36 12.06
CA LEU A 249 12.11 0.25 11.23
C LEU A 249 12.06 -1.13 10.58
N GLY A 250 10.96 -1.82 10.75
CA GLY A 250 10.67 -3.05 10.02
C GLY A 250 10.10 -2.77 8.64
N LEU A 251 10.35 -3.68 7.70
CA LEU A 251 9.67 -3.77 6.42
C LEU A 251 9.16 -5.20 6.26
N ALA A 252 7.85 -5.40 6.13
CA ALA A 252 7.27 -6.71 5.88
C ALA A 252 6.60 -6.72 4.51
N THR A 253 7.05 -7.63 3.64
CA THR A 253 6.51 -7.77 2.28
C THR A 253 6.37 -9.24 1.87
N THR A 254 5.78 -9.49 0.71
CA THR A 254 5.61 -10.83 0.14
C THR A 254 6.88 -11.34 -0.56
N SER A 255 6.98 -12.66 -0.70
CA SER A 255 7.98 -13.30 -1.56
C SER A 255 7.94 -12.79 -3.01
N TYR A 256 6.77 -12.41 -3.52
CA TYR A 256 6.60 -11.88 -4.88
C TYR A 256 7.32 -10.55 -5.10
N VAL A 257 7.22 -9.60 -4.17
CA VAL A 257 7.95 -8.33 -4.26
C VAL A 257 9.43 -8.55 -3.98
N ALA A 258 9.77 -9.42 -3.03
CA ALA A 258 11.16 -9.71 -2.71
C ALA A 258 11.92 -10.32 -3.88
N ASN A 259 11.24 -11.13 -4.70
CA ASN A 259 11.84 -11.80 -5.86
C ASN A 259 11.65 -11.01 -7.17
N ASP A 260 11.02 -9.83 -7.14
CA ASP A 260 10.93 -8.93 -8.29
C ASP A 260 12.25 -8.18 -8.49
N GLU A 261 13.06 -8.64 -9.44
CA GLU A 261 14.35 -8.04 -9.79
C GLU A 261 14.24 -6.57 -10.21
N SER A 262 13.07 -6.13 -10.70
CA SER A 262 12.87 -4.74 -11.11
C SER A 262 12.73 -3.78 -9.93
N ALA A 263 12.40 -4.27 -8.74
CA ALA A 263 12.18 -3.46 -7.55
C ALA A 263 13.41 -3.40 -6.63
N ASP A 264 14.18 -4.50 -6.56
CA ASP A 264 15.33 -4.69 -5.67
C ASP A 264 15.08 -4.17 -4.23
N VAL A 265 14.00 -4.69 -3.62
CA VAL A 265 13.57 -4.29 -2.27
C VAL A 265 14.63 -4.65 -1.22
N ARG A 266 15.42 -5.70 -1.44
CA ARG A 266 16.49 -6.13 -0.52
C ARG A 266 17.61 -5.10 -0.47
N ALA A 267 18.10 -4.62 -1.62
CA ALA A 267 19.11 -3.56 -1.64
C ALA A 267 18.57 -2.25 -1.03
N SER A 268 17.31 -1.93 -1.28
CA SER A 268 16.67 -0.74 -0.71
C SER A 268 16.53 -0.82 0.81
N ALA A 269 16.12 -1.97 1.34
CA ALA A 269 16.03 -2.22 2.78
C ALA A 269 17.38 -2.10 3.47
N HIS A 270 18.43 -2.70 2.88
CA HIS A 270 19.79 -2.58 3.40
C HIS A 270 20.28 -1.12 3.42
N ARG A 271 20.01 -0.35 2.36
CA ARG A 271 20.45 1.06 2.25
C ARG A 271 19.78 1.97 3.28
N LEU A 272 18.51 1.70 3.60
CA LEU A 272 17.70 2.51 4.52
C LEU A 272 17.71 1.98 5.97
N ASP A 273 18.51 0.94 6.24
CA ASP A 273 18.61 0.27 7.54
C ASP A 273 17.24 -0.22 8.03
N LEU A 274 16.61 -1.08 7.23
CA LEU A 274 15.31 -1.69 7.51
C LEU A 274 15.46 -3.17 7.85
N ASP A 275 14.75 -3.63 8.88
CA ASP A 275 14.63 -5.04 9.21
C ASP A 275 13.59 -5.70 8.30
N LEU A 276 14.07 -6.38 7.25
CA LEU A 276 13.24 -6.94 6.20
C LEU A 276 12.72 -8.34 6.56
N THR A 277 11.40 -8.46 6.70
CA THR A 277 10.67 -9.73 6.76
C THR A 277 10.03 -10.03 5.41
N VAL A 278 10.32 -11.20 4.85
CA VAL A 278 9.72 -11.69 3.59
C VAL A 278 8.87 -12.90 3.90
N THR A 279 7.58 -12.85 3.60
CA THR A 279 6.66 -13.97 3.82
C THR A 279 6.17 -14.54 2.50
N ASP A 280 6.30 -15.86 2.35
CA ASP A 280 5.74 -16.59 1.21
C ASP A 280 4.35 -17.12 1.58
N PRO A 281 3.26 -16.66 0.94
CA PRO A 281 1.93 -17.22 1.21
C PRO A 281 1.77 -18.65 0.68
N GLY A 282 2.69 -19.13 -0.18
CA GLY A 282 2.67 -20.47 -0.76
C GLY A 282 1.48 -20.70 -1.69
N PHE A 283 1.04 -19.66 -2.41
CA PHE A 283 -0.08 -19.75 -3.35
C PHE A 283 0.19 -20.71 -4.52
N ASP A 284 1.46 -20.96 -4.84
CA ASP A 284 1.92 -21.99 -5.79
C ASP A 284 1.60 -23.43 -5.35
N ARG A 285 1.18 -23.62 -4.09
CA ARG A 285 0.78 -24.92 -3.52
C ARG A 285 -0.72 -25.17 -3.57
N SER A 286 -1.45 -24.35 -4.33
CA SER A 286 -2.89 -24.42 -4.50
C SER A 286 -3.24 -24.28 -5.98
N ASP A 287 -4.16 -25.10 -6.46
CA ASP A 287 -4.69 -25.02 -7.84
C ASP A 287 -5.92 -24.08 -7.92
N HIS A 288 -6.14 -23.24 -6.90
CA HIS A 288 -7.28 -22.33 -6.85
C HIS A 288 -7.06 -21.10 -7.74
N VAL A 289 -8.01 -20.79 -8.63
CA VAL A 289 -7.91 -19.69 -9.62
C VAL A 289 -7.53 -18.33 -9.03
N ALA A 290 -8.02 -18.04 -7.81
CA ALA A 290 -7.72 -16.82 -7.06
C ALA A 290 -6.21 -16.62 -6.80
N MET A 291 -5.46 -17.71 -6.68
CA MET A 291 -4.04 -17.76 -6.33
C MET A 291 -3.13 -17.82 -7.56
N GLU A 292 -3.59 -18.47 -8.63
CA GLU A 292 -2.83 -18.62 -9.88
C GLU A 292 -2.35 -17.28 -10.46
N ARG A 293 -3.17 -16.23 -10.35
CA ARG A 293 -2.83 -14.89 -10.87
C ARG A 293 -1.72 -14.21 -10.07
N PHE A 294 -1.69 -14.39 -8.76
CA PHE A 294 -0.56 -13.92 -7.93
C PHE A 294 0.73 -14.65 -8.29
N VAL A 295 0.65 -15.97 -8.53
CA VAL A 295 1.79 -16.78 -8.99
C VAL A 295 2.29 -16.32 -10.37
N ALA A 296 1.39 -15.86 -11.24
CA ALA A 296 1.71 -15.24 -12.52
C ALA A 296 2.31 -13.81 -12.41
N GLY A 297 2.53 -13.30 -11.19
CA GLY A 297 3.15 -12.01 -10.93
C GLY A 297 2.18 -10.83 -10.90
N GLU A 298 0.87 -11.08 -10.84
CA GLU A 298 -0.13 -10.03 -10.69
C GLU A 298 -0.34 -9.63 -9.23
N ALA A 299 -0.68 -8.36 -9.00
CA ALA A 299 -0.80 -7.71 -7.70
C ALA A 299 0.50 -7.71 -6.87
N LYS A 300 1.06 -8.89 -6.56
CA LYS A 300 2.24 -9.19 -5.74
C LYS A 300 2.11 -8.79 -4.27
N GLU A 301 1.57 -7.61 -4.00
CA GLU A 301 1.47 -6.97 -2.70
C GLU A 301 0.37 -5.90 -2.73
N GLY A 302 -0.05 -5.45 -1.55
CA GLY A 302 -0.98 -4.35 -1.36
C GLY A 302 -1.80 -4.57 -0.11
N VAL A 303 -2.44 -3.52 0.40
CA VAL A 303 -3.35 -3.60 1.56
C VAL A 303 -2.66 -4.20 2.80
N GLY A 304 -1.33 -4.04 2.89
CA GLY A 304 -0.47 -4.62 3.90
C GLY A 304 -0.46 -6.15 3.96
N MET A 305 -0.72 -6.84 2.85
CA MET A 305 -0.73 -8.30 2.74
C MET A 305 0.57 -8.91 3.30
N GLY A 306 1.74 -8.41 2.91
CA GLY A 306 3.02 -8.92 3.41
C GLY A 306 3.18 -8.81 4.94
N GLY A 307 2.73 -7.70 5.53
CA GLY A 307 2.73 -7.52 6.97
C GLY A 307 1.72 -8.38 7.71
N ALA A 308 0.53 -8.56 7.14
CA ALA A 308 -0.48 -9.46 7.68
C ALA A 308 0.03 -10.92 7.67
N LEU A 309 0.62 -11.36 6.56
CA LEU A 309 1.22 -12.70 6.46
C LEU A 309 2.36 -12.89 7.47
N ALA A 310 3.22 -11.89 7.66
CA ALA A 310 4.27 -11.93 8.67
C ALA A 310 3.71 -12.05 10.09
N LEU A 311 2.56 -11.43 10.38
CA LEU A 311 1.86 -11.59 11.66
C LEU A 311 1.34 -13.00 11.87
N ALA A 312 0.74 -13.62 10.84
CA ALA A 312 0.31 -15.01 10.91
C ALA A 312 1.50 -15.96 11.14
N ASP A 313 2.59 -15.79 10.39
CA ASP A 313 3.79 -16.62 10.52
C ASP A 313 4.41 -16.48 11.93
N ARG A 314 4.52 -15.25 12.44
CA ARG A 314 4.99 -14.98 13.81
C ARG A 314 4.11 -15.61 14.89
N ALA A 315 2.81 -15.74 14.63
CA ALA A 315 1.87 -16.40 15.52
C ALA A 315 1.87 -17.95 15.39
N GLY A 316 2.65 -18.50 14.46
CA GLY A 316 2.71 -19.94 14.19
C GLY A 316 1.49 -20.47 13.42
N ILE A 317 0.73 -19.60 12.75
CA ILE A 317 -0.41 -19.99 11.92
C ILE A 317 0.14 -20.59 10.61
N PRO A 318 -0.23 -21.84 10.24
CA PRO A 318 0.19 -22.42 8.98
C PRO A 318 -0.35 -21.60 7.79
N MET A 319 0.50 -21.27 6.82
CA MET A 319 0.06 -20.56 5.61
C MET A 319 -1.02 -21.31 4.82
N ALA A 320 -1.14 -22.64 4.99
CA ALA A 320 -2.26 -23.40 4.43
C ALA A 320 -3.63 -22.92 4.94
N GLU A 321 -3.75 -22.59 6.23
CA GLU A 321 -4.99 -22.09 6.82
C GLU A 321 -5.34 -20.70 6.26
N VAL A 322 -4.33 -19.84 6.07
CA VAL A 322 -4.51 -18.54 5.43
C VAL A 322 -4.97 -18.70 3.97
N ARG A 323 -4.38 -19.65 3.23
CA ARG A 323 -4.77 -19.96 1.85
C ARG A 323 -6.20 -20.48 1.76
N ASP A 324 -6.58 -21.44 2.60
CA ASP A 324 -7.93 -21.99 2.61
C ASP A 324 -8.96 -20.90 2.92
N ARG A 325 -8.63 -20.00 3.86
CA ARG A 325 -9.51 -18.88 4.17
C ARG A 325 -9.58 -17.84 3.05
N PHE A 326 -8.46 -17.55 2.40
CA PHE A 326 -8.41 -16.70 1.21
C PHE A 326 -9.28 -17.25 0.07
N ALA A 327 -9.19 -18.55 -0.22
CA ALA A 327 -10.02 -19.22 -1.22
C ALA A 327 -11.51 -19.12 -0.87
N THR A 328 -11.87 -19.39 0.39
CA THR A 328 -13.26 -19.25 0.86
C THR A 328 -13.79 -17.83 0.65
N LEU A 329 -13.01 -16.80 1.01
CA LEU A 329 -13.39 -15.40 0.81
C LEU A 329 -13.55 -15.06 -0.67
N TYR A 330 -12.69 -15.59 -1.54
CA TYR A 330 -12.82 -15.41 -2.97
C TYR A 330 -14.11 -16.02 -3.50
N ASP A 331 -14.42 -17.27 -3.13
CA ASP A 331 -15.61 -17.97 -3.59
C ASP A 331 -16.90 -17.28 -3.14
N ASP A 332 -16.93 -16.79 -1.90
CA ASP A 332 -18.07 -16.08 -1.31
C ASP A 332 -18.35 -14.73 -1.99
N LEU A 333 -17.30 -14.02 -2.42
CA LEU A 333 -17.38 -12.62 -2.86
C LEU A 333 -17.32 -12.43 -4.37
N ILE A 334 -16.66 -13.34 -5.07
CA ILE A 334 -16.36 -13.24 -6.51
C ILE A 334 -16.97 -14.45 -7.22
N GLY A 335 -16.68 -15.66 -6.74
CA GLY A 335 -17.18 -16.92 -7.32
C GLY A 335 -16.83 -17.12 -8.81
N ASP A 336 -17.37 -18.18 -9.42
CA ASP A 336 -17.22 -18.49 -10.86
C ASP A 336 -18.06 -17.56 -11.77
N ALA A 337 -18.12 -16.26 -11.48
CA ALA A 337 -18.76 -15.32 -12.40
C ALA A 337 -17.91 -15.20 -13.69
N PRO A 338 -18.44 -15.57 -14.87
CA PRO A 338 -17.68 -15.40 -16.11
C PRO A 338 -17.41 -13.90 -16.30
N ALA A 339 -16.14 -13.56 -16.55
CA ALA A 339 -15.75 -12.23 -17.00
C ALA A 339 -16.71 -11.81 -18.11
N ALA A 340 -17.45 -10.71 -17.88
CA ALA A 340 -18.43 -10.21 -18.82
C ALA A 340 -17.78 -10.08 -20.19
N THR A 341 -18.14 -10.98 -21.11
CA THR A 341 -17.77 -10.87 -22.51
C THR A 341 -18.36 -9.57 -23.01
N ALA A 342 -17.49 -8.67 -23.50
CA ALA A 342 -17.91 -7.53 -24.27
C ALA A 342 -18.81 -8.04 -25.40
N GLU A 343 -20.12 -7.76 -25.30
CA GLU A 343 -21.04 -7.97 -26.41
C GLU A 343 -20.60 -7.02 -27.54
N GLU A 344 -19.99 -7.59 -28.57
CA GLU A 344 -19.97 -6.98 -29.89
C GLU A 344 -21.42 -6.87 -30.35
N GLY A 345 -21.96 -5.65 -30.25
CA GLY A 345 -23.23 -5.29 -30.87
C GLY A 345 -23.12 -5.25 -32.40
N PRO A 346 -24.25 -5.43 -33.11
CA PRO A 346 -24.30 -5.55 -34.58
C PRO A 346 -23.92 -4.26 -35.33
#